data_AF-A0A7V2Y9N4-F1
#
_entry.id   AF-A0A7V2Y9N4-F1
#
_cell.length_a   1.000
_cell.length_b   1.000
_cell.length_c   1.000
_cell.angle_alpha   90.00
_cell.angle_beta   90.00
_cell.angle_gamma   90.00
#
_symmetry.space_group_name_H-M   'P 1'
#
loop_
_entity.id
_entity.type
_entity.pdbx_description
1 polymer ?
#
loop_
_entity_poly.entity_id
_entity_poly.type
_entity_poly.pdbx_seq_one_letter_code
_entity_poly.pdbx_strand_id
1 'polypeptide(L)'
;MAETFPINVWINEERYAKLQAAGLADLCQEMLAGLKVLRVPTTAEQRDELLKRYPMAKFDSATTKSIELLPKAVKDQIFDLIVARKKVDVIGEFLGK
;
A
#
# COMPACT_ATOMS: atom_id res chain seq x y z
N MET A 1 7.64 -18.67 -8.19
CA MET A 1 7.28 -17.83 -7.02
C MET A 1 6.79 -16.52 -7.58
N ALA A 2 5.52 -16.14 -7.32
CA ALA A 2 5.00 -14.87 -7.82
C ALA A 2 5.69 -13.72 -7.08
N GLU A 3 6.40 -12.87 -7.82
CA GLU A 3 7.04 -11.69 -7.24
C GLU A 3 5.96 -10.68 -6.86
N THR A 4 5.86 -10.36 -5.56
CA THR A 4 4.96 -9.33 -5.04
C THR A 4 5.73 -8.03 -4.83
N PHE A 5 5.16 -6.92 -5.30
CA PHE A 5 5.77 -5.60 -5.24
C PHE A 5 4.97 -4.71 -4.29
N PRO A 6 5.19 -4.78 -2.98
CA PRO A 6 4.34 -4.06 -2.03
C PRO A 6 4.44 -2.54 -2.20
N ILE A 7 3.37 -1.82 -1.87
CA ILE A 7 3.37 -0.36 -1.71
C ILE A 7 3.55 -0.06 -0.23
N ASN A 8 4.52 0.81 0.10
CA ASN A 8 4.69 1.29 1.47
C ASN A 8 3.72 2.44 1.75
N VAL A 9 2.72 2.19 2.58
CA VAL A 9 1.77 3.19 3.06
C VAL A 9 2.08 3.50 4.52
N TRP A 10 2.56 4.71 4.78
CA TRP A 10 2.84 5.16 6.14
C TRP A 10 1.54 5.43 6.91
N ILE A 11 1.49 4.90 8.12
CA ILE A 11 0.33 4.89 9.01
C ILE A 11 0.69 5.70 10.26
N ASN A 12 -0.05 6.77 10.50
CA ASN A 12 -0.03 7.52 11.75
C ASN A 12 -1.02 6.90 12.75
N GLU A 13 -1.10 7.45 13.97
CA GLU A 13 -2.00 6.93 15.02
C GLU A 13 -3.48 6.93 14.60
N GLU A 14 -3.95 7.99 13.92
CA GLU A 14 -5.34 8.07 13.44
C GLU A 14 -5.68 6.98 12.42
N ARG A 15 -4.80 6.74 11.45
CA ARG A 15 -4.96 5.66 10.48
C ARG A 15 -4.84 4.30 11.14
N TYR A 16 -3.96 4.17 12.13
CA TYR A 16 -3.81 2.93 12.88
C TYR A 16 -5.10 2.58 13.63
N ALA A 17 -5.76 3.55 14.26
CA ALA A 17 -7.06 3.33 14.90
C ALA A 17 -8.13 2.82 13.92
N LYS A 18 -8.16 3.36 12.68
CA LYS A 18 -9.05 2.87 11.61
C LYS A 18 -8.71 1.44 11.19
N LEU A 19 -7.43 1.10 11.05
CA LEU A 19 -7.00 -0.26 10.74
C LEU A 19 -7.31 -1.23 11.88
N GLN A 20 -7.18 -0.80 13.13
CA GLN A 20 -7.55 -1.60 14.30
C GLN A 20 -9.05 -1.90 14.31
N ALA A 21 -9.89 -0.90 14.03
CA ALA A 21 -11.33 -1.10 13.87
C ALA A 21 -11.69 -2.01 12.68
N ALA A 22 -10.85 -2.02 11.64
CA ALA A 22 -10.97 -2.94 10.51
C ALA A 22 -10.41 -4.36 10.78
N GLY A 23 -9.70 -4.58 11.88
CA GLY A 23 -9.02 -5.84 12.18
C GLY A 23 -7.73 -6.08 11.38
N LEU A 24 -7.11 -5.00 10.88
CA LEU A 24 -5.91 -5.03 10.03
C LEU A 24 -4.66 -4.48 10.72
N ALA A 25 -4.75 -4.12 12.01
CA ALA A 25 -3.65 -3.53 12.76
C ALA A 25 -2.40 -4.44 12.81
N ASP A 26 -2.57 -5.77 12.85
CA ASP A 26 -1.47 -6.75 12.83
C ASP A 26 -0.65 -6.76 11.53
N LEU A 27 -1.19 -6.22 10.43
CA LEU A 27 -0.49 -6.14 9.16
C LEU A 27 0.45 -4.93 9.07
N CYS A 28 0.34 -4.00 10.02
CA CYS A 28 1.25 -2.87 10.11
C CYS A 28 2.59 -3.31 10.70
N GLN A 29 3.68 -3.03 9.98
CA GLN A 29 5.03 -3.21 10.51
C GLN A 29 5.53 -1.91 11.12
N GLU A 30 6.06 -1.96 12.33
CA GLU A 30 6.77 -0.84 12.93
C GLU A 30 8.20 -0.76 12.37
N MET A 31 8.59 0.39 11.84
CA MET A 31 9.91 0.57 11.19
C MET A 31 10.72 1.72 11.79
N LEU A 32 10.10 2.82 12.22
CA LEU A 32 10.81 4.03 12.68
C LEU A 32 10.19 4.61 13.96
N ALA A 33 10.70 4.23 15.14
CA ALA A 33 10.36 4.86 16.42
C ALA A 33 8.85 5.08 16.64
N GLY A 34 8.03 4.04 16.39
CA GLY A 34 6.57 4.09 16.50
C GLY A 34 5.82 4.44 15.21
N LEU A 35 6.51 4.85 14.14
CA LEU A 35 5.91 4.94 12.80
C LEU A 35 5.67 3.55 12.24
N LYS A 36 4.40 3.30 11.92
CA LYS A 36 3.92 2.07 11.31
C LYS A 36 3.85 2.24 9.81
N VAL A 37 4.21 1.19 9.08
CA VAL A 37 4.05 1.09 7.63
C VAL A 37 3.15 -0.10 7.34
N LEU A 38 2.15 0.12 6.49
CA LEU A 38 1.33 -0.92 5.91
C LEU A 38 1.91 -1.27 4.54
N ARG A 39 2.31 -2.52 4.35
CA ARG A 39 2.79 -3.04 3.07
C ARG A 39 1.63 -3.62 2.30
N VAL A 40 1.15 -2.89 1.31
CA VAL A 40 0.02 -3.30 0.48
C VAL A 40 0.55 -4.20 -0.65
N PRO A 41 0.28 -5.51 -0.66
CA PRO A 41 0.83 -6.39 -1.68
C PRO A 41 0.29 -6.02 -3.06
N THR A 42 1.16 -6.07 -4.08
CA THR A 42 0.74 -5.91 -5.48
C THR A 42 1.42 -6.93 -6.38
N THR A 43 0.76 -7.29 -7.48
CA THR A 43 1.33 -8.15 -8.52
C THR A 43 2.15 -7.35 -9.54
N ALA A 44 2.96 -8.04 -10.36
CA ALA A 44 3.69 -7.42 -11.47
C ALA A 44 2.78 -6.59 -12.40
N GLU A 45 1.61 -7.13 -12.74
CA GLU A 45 0.64 -6.48 -13.61
C GLU A 45 0.07 -5.21 -12.98
N GLN A 46 -0.29 -5.28 -11.69
CA GLN A 46 -0.80 -4.13 -10.94
C GLN A 46 0.25 -3.03 -10.80
N ARG A 47 1.50 -3.42 -10.52
CA ARG A 47 2.65 -2.49 -10.47
C ARG A 47 2.81 -1.77 -11.80
N ASP A 48 2.86 -2.51 -12.92
CA ASP A 48 3.03 -1.91 -14.25
C ASP A 48 1.90 -0.94 -14.60
N GLU A 49 0.66 -1.29 -14.26
CA GLU A 49 -0.50 -0.42 -14.46
C GLU A 49 -0.41 0.84 -13.58
N LEU A 50 -0.01 0.70 -12.32
CA LEU A 50 0.21 1.84 -11.43
C LEU A 50 1.31 2.77 -11.94
N LEU A 51 2.44 2.22 -12.40
CA LEU A 51 3.54 3.01 -12.97
C LEU A 51 3.14 3.70 -14.27
N LYS A 52 2.30 3.06 -15.10
CA LYS A 52 1.72 3.68 -16.30
C LYS A 52 0.77 4.82 -15.97
N ARG A 53 -0.14 4.63 -15.01
CA ARG A 53 -1.12 5.66 -14.61
C ARG A 53 -0.47 6.80 -13.83
N TYR A 54 0.56 6.50 -13.05
CA TYR A 54 1.27 7.45 -12.20
C TYR A 54 2.76 7.49 -12.56
N PRO A 55 3.16 8.24 -13.59
CA PRO A 55 4.56 8.35 -14.01
C PRO A 55 5.49 8.96 -12.95
N MET A 56 4.92 9.61 -11.92
CA MET A 56 5.66 10.10 -10.74
C MET A 56 6.01 9.01 -9.74
N ALA A 57 5.29 7.88 -9.75
CA ALA A 57 5.60 6.74 -8.90
C ALA A 57 6.89 6.07 -9.40
N LYS A 58 7.74 5.65 -8.47
CA LYS A 58 8.96 4.90 -8.78
C LYS A 58 8.90 3.56 -8.10
N PHE A 59 9.16 2.52 -8.87
CA PHE A 59 9.37 1.20 -8.30
C PHE A 59 10.84 1.04 -7.92
N ASP A 60 11.11 0.90 -6.61
CA ASP A 60 12.44 0.59 -6.11
C ASP A 60 12.71 -0.89 -6.29
N SER A 61 13.25 -1.27 -7.45
CA SER A 61 13.65 -2.65 -7.74
C SER A 61 14.95 -3.07 -7.05
N ALA A 62 15.72 -2.11 -6.53
CA ALA A 62 17.11 -2.29 -6.13
C ALA A 62 17.27 -2.77 -4.67
N THR A 63 16.40 -2.34 -3.75
CA THR A 63 16.59 -2.66 -2.32
C THR A 63 15.34 -3.26 -1.68
N THR A 64 14.21 -2.56 -1.78
CA THR A 64 12.98 -2.91 -1.05
C THR A 64 11.96 -3.65 -1.90
N LYS A 65 12.17 -3.68 -3.23
CA LYS A 65 11.24 -4.23 -4.22
C LYS A 65 9.83 -3.68 -4.01
N SER A 66 9.73 -2.39 -3.67
CA SER A 66 8.47 -1.74 -3.30
C SER A 66 8.20 -0.52 -4.18
N ILE A 67 6.92 -0.17 -4.33
CA ILE A 67 6.53 1.03 -5.08
C ILE A 67 6.61 2.22 -4.12
N GLU A 68 7.46 3.17 -4.47
CA GLU A 68 7.69 4.42 -3.77
C GLU A 68 7.18 5.62 -4.59
N LEU A 69 7.20 6.80 -3.97
CA LEU A 69 6.82 8.08 -4.61
C LEU A 69 5.39 8.14 -5.19
N LEU A 70 4.49 7.23 -4.79
CA LEU A 70 3.07 7.39 -5.12
C LEU A 70 2.52 8.71 -4.54
N PRO A 71 1.68 9.43 -5.31
CA PRO A 71 1.03 10.65 -4.82
C PRO A 71 0.27 10.39 -3.53
N LYS A 72 0.26 11.37 -2.61
CA LYS A 72 -0.45 11.26 -1.33
C LYS A 72 -1.92 10.89 -1.53
N ALA A 73 -2.59 11.52 -2.50
CA ALA A 73 -3.98 11.23 -2.85
C ALA A 73 -4.23 9.74 -3.16
N VAL A 74 -3.33 9.09 -3.90
CA VAL A 74 -3.44 7.67 -4.25
C VAL A 74 -3.26 6.79 -3.01
N LYS A 75 -2.30 7.12 -2.15
CA LYS A 75 -2.09 6.40 -0.87
C LYS A 75 -3.31 6.52 0.04
N ASP A 76 -3.93 7.71 0.11
CA ASP A 76 -5.16 7.94 0.86
C ASP A 76 -6.33 7.12 0.28
N GLN A 77 -6.50 7.09 -1.04
CA GLN A 77 -7.55 6.28 -1.69
C GLN A 77 -7.37 4.78 -1.45
N ILE A 78 -6.14 4.27 -1.60
CA ILE A 78 -5.81 2.87 -1.30
C ILE A 78 -6.10 2.57 0.17
N PHE A 79 -5.70 3.46 1.08
CA PHE A 79 -5.95 3.29 2.51
C PHE A 79 -7.45 3.26 2.84
N ASP A 80 -8.23 4.15 2.26
CA ASP A 80 -9.68 4.20 2.48
C ASP A 80 -10.35 2.91 1.98
N LEU A 81 -9.94 2.41 0.80
CA LEU A 81 -10.36 1.11 0.27
C LEU A 81 -10.00 -0.04 1.21
N ILE A 82 -8.79 -0.05 1.78
CA ILE A 82 -8.35 -1.08 2.73
C ILE A 82 -9.24 -1.09 3.97
N VAL A 83 -9.55 0.09 4.52
CA VAL A 83 -10.42 0.21 5.71
C VAL A 83 -11.86 -0.19 5.36
N ALA A 84 -12.38 0.23 4.21
CA ALA A 84 -13.74 -0.08 3.76
C ALA A 84 -13.91 -1.58 3.46
N ARG A 85 -12.93 -2.20 2.80
CA ARG A 85 -12.95 -3.63 2.44
C ARG A 85 -12.43 -4.55 3.54
N LYS A 86 -11.77 -4.01 4.56
CA LYS A 86 -11.08 -4.75 5.63
C LYS A 86 -10.11 -5.80 5.09
N LYS A 87 -9.37 -5.48 4.02
CA LYS A 87 -8.31 -6.32 3.43
C LYS A 87 -7.23 -5.45 2.79
N VAL A 88 -6.00 -5.97 2.71
CA VAL A 88 -4.88 -5.28 2.06
C VAL A 88 -4.82 -5.51 0.54
N ASP A 89 -5.41 -6.60 0.05
CA ASP A 89 -5.51 -6.89 -1.37
C ASP A 89 -6.66 -6.09 -2.02
N VAL A 90 -6.41 -4.80 -2.26
CA VAL A 90 -7.38 -3.86 -2.86
C VAL A 90 -6.89 -3.22 -4.16
N ILE A 91 -5.64 -3.46 -4.55
CA ILE A 91 -5.05 -2.80 -5.72
C ILE A 91 -5.71 -3.26 -7.02
N GLY A 92 -6.15 -4.52 -7.11
CA GLY A 92 -6.96 -4.99 -8.24
C GLY A 92 -8.22 -4.15 -8.38
N GLU A 93 -9.00 -4.06 -7.30
CA GLU A 93 -10.23 -3.25 -7.25
C GLU A 93 -9.96 -1.77 -7.55
N PHE A 94 -8.88 -1.20 -7.00
CA PHE A 94 -8.49 0.19 -7.24
C PHE A 94 -8.19 0.45 -8.72
N LEU A 95 -7.56 -0.50 -9.41
CA LEU A 95 -7.28 -0.40 -10.84
C LEU A 95 -8.50 -0.71 -11.71
N GLY A 96 -9.57 -1.26 -11.13
CA GLY A 96 -10.78 -1.69 -11.82
C GLY A 96 -10.63 -3.07 -12.49
N LYS A 97 -9.80 -3.95 -11.92
CA LYS A 97 -9.59 -5.33 -12.36
C LYS A 97 -10.03 -6.34 -11.32
#